data_AF-A0A8H7GFR1-F1
#
_entry.id   AF-A0A8H7GFR1-F1
#
_cell.length_a   1.000
_cell.length_b   1.000
_cell.length_c   1.000
_cell.angle_alpha   90.00
_cell.angle_beta   90.00
_cell.angle_gamma   90.00
#
_symmetry.space_group_name_H-M   'P 1'
#
loop_
_entity.id
_entity.type
_entity.pdbx_description
1 polymer ?
#
loop_
_entity_poly.entity_id
_entity_poly.type
_entity_poly.pdbx_seq_one_letter_code
_entity_poly.pdbx_strand_id
1 'polypeptide(L)'
;MSSMQALVNKPAQKTAVVATIPIPEPGPNEIRVKVHSVALNPVDPTASPANHALLLSLGADAIFDYRSPTWIADVKAATINGRGIDYAVDCISEDATTGQISQCFIEGEAGAEKRIAVIRKVAWDASLVRADVVPLYGAAWTGLGHDIVYNGALVPADPIHRAFAVEFCKWLSSFPSDFPVKANPVRLMPGGLERIVGDGFALIGSGKVADREKHQVRSEAHMQKISAEKLVYRIGQIA
;
A
#
# COMPACT_ATOMS: atom_id res chain seq x y z
N MET A 1 -31.27 17.51 11.16
CA MET A 1 -30.30 16.98 10.18
C MET A 1 -29.69 15.72 10.79
N SER A 2 -29.53 14.66 10.00
CA SER A 2 -28.83 13.45 10.48
C SER A 2 -27.36 13.78 10.75
N SER A 3 -26.80 13.23 11.81
CA SER A 3 -25.39 13.39 12.19
C SER A 3 -24.66 12.05 12.17
N MET A 4 -23.35 12.09 11.99
CA MET A 4 -22.47 10.93 12.08
C MET A 4 -21.25 11.24 12.95
N GLN A 5 -20.71 10.21 13.61
CA GLN A 5 -19.35 10.26 14.12
C GLN A 5 -18.38 10.18 12.94
N ALA A 6 -17.39 11.06 12.89
CA ALA A 6 -16.42 11.13 11.81
C ALA A 6 -15.01 11.37 12.33
N LEU A 7 -14.02 10.86 11.60
CA LEU A 7 -12.62 11.20 11.79
C LEU A 7 -12.32 12.49 11.00
N VAL A 8 -12.21 13.61 11.70
CA VAL A 8 -11.97 14.93 11.12
C VAL A 8 -10.47 15.23 11.12
N ASN A 9 -9.88 15.41 9.93
CA ASN A 9 -8.48 15.77 9.78
C ASN A 9 -8.19 17.15 10.39
N LYS A 10 -7.07 17.29 11.10
CA LYS A 10 -6.52 18.53 11.67
C LYS A 10 -5.10 18.74 11.10
N PRO A 11 -4.98 19.22 9.84
CA PRO A 11 -3.69 19.28 9.14
C PRO A 11 -2.61 20.07 9.87
N ALA A 12 -2.97 21.20 10.49
CA ALA A 12 -2.05 22.04 11.25
C ALA A 12 -1.38 21.31 12.42
N GLN A 13 -2.06 20.32 12.99
CA GLN A 13 -1.60 19.52 14.13
C GLN A 13 -1.06 18.15 13.67
N LYS A 14 -1.04 17.87 12.37
CA LYS A 14 -0.69 16.56 11.79
C LYS A 14 -1.42 15.40 12.47
N THR A 15 -2.68 15.61 12.84
CA THR A 15 -3.51 14.63 13.53
C THR A 15 -4.93 14.62 12.97
N ALA A 16 -5.75 13.71 13.44
CA ALA A 16 -7.19 13.74 13.23
C ALA A 16 -7.89 13.61 14.58
N VAL A 17 -9.16 14.01 14.65
CA VAL A 17 -9.99 13.89 15.86
C VAL A 17 -11.32 13.28 15.52
N VAL A 18 -11.91 12.56 16.46
CA VAL A 18 -13.27 12.07 16.32
C VAL A 18 -14.24 13.15 16.75
N ALA A 19 -15.22 13.44 15.90
CA ALA A 19 -16.25 14.43 16.18
C ALA A 19 -17.60 13.99 15.61
N THR A 20 -18.68 14.41 16.28
CA THR A 20 -20.02 14.36 15.70
C THR A 20 -20.16 15.51 14.71
N ILE A 21 -20.41 15.17 13.46
CA ILE A 21 -20.63 16.15 12.38
C ILE A 21 -22.00 15.90 11.72
N PRO A 22 -22.61 16.92 11.08
CA PRO A 22 -23.70 16.68 10.15
C PRO A 22 -23.26 15.69 9.07
N ILE A 23 -24.14 14.79 8.66
CA ILE A 23 -23.84 13.94 7.51
C ILE A 23 -23.65 14.87 6.29
N PRO A 24 -22.48 14.83 5.61
CA PRO A 24 -22.26 15.69 4.47
C PRO A 24 -23.20 15.28 3.32
N GLU A 25 -23.82 16.30 2.72
CA GLU A 25 -24.54 16.16 1.46
C GLU A 25 -23.54 16.42 0.33
N PRO A 26 -23.34 15.44 -0.58
CA PRO A 26 -22.39 15.61 -1.68
C PRO A 26 -22.81 16.79 -2.58
N GLY A 27 -21.85 17.61 -2.99
CA GLY A 27 -22.06 18.62 -4.02
C GLY A 27 -22.33 18.02 -5.43
N PRO A 28 -22.56 18.86 -6.45
CA PRO A 28 -22.92 18.41 -7.80
C PRO A 28 -21.97 17.40 -8.46
N ASN A 29 -20.71 17.33 -8.01
CA ASN A 29 -19.66 16.43 -8.52
C ASN A 29 -19.04 15.54 -7.43
N GLU A 30 -19.71 15.38 -6.30
CA GLU A 30 -19.24 14.55 -5.19
C GLU A 30 -20.13 13.32 -5.04
N ILE A 31 -19.58 12.24 -4.48
CA ILE A 31 -20.36 11.05 -4.13
C ILE A 31 -20.04 10.65 -2.69
N ARG A 32 -21.09 10.29 -1.93
CA ARG A 32 -20.96 9.76 -0.58
C ARG A 32 -20.76 8.25 -0.67
N VAL A 33 -19.54 7.78 -0.49
CA VAL A 33 -19.18 6.36 -0.61
C VAL A 33 -19.22 5.68 0.76
N LYS A 34 -20.01 4.61 0.88
CA LYS A 34 -19.90 3.68 1.99
C LYS A 34 -18.80 2.67 1.65
N VAL A 35 -17.71 2.67 2.43
CA VAL A 35 -16.61 1.72 2.23
C VAL A 35 -17.08 0.34 2.70
N HIS A 36 -17.37 -0.54 1.74
CA HIS A 36 -17.80 -1.92 1.99
C HIS A 36 -16.62 -2.91 2.02
N SER A 37 -15.53 -2.59 1.32
CA SER A 37 -14.34 -3.43 1.23
C SER A 37 -13.10 -2.58 0.97
N VAL A 38 -11.92 -3.16 1.17
CA VAL A 38 -10.61 -2.53 0.95
C VAL A 38 -9.76 -3.51 0.16
N ALA A 39 -9.03 -3.05 -0.85
CA ALA A 39 -8.20 -3.90 -1.73
C ALA A 39 -6.92 -4.43 -1.05
N LEU A 40 -6.28 -5.42 -1.68
CA LEU A 40 -5.04 -6.09 -1.26
C LEU A 40 -3.86 -5.57 -2.10
N ASN A 41 -2.67 -5.51 -1.51
CA ASN A 41 -1.43 -5.41 -2.29
C ASN A 41 -1.09 -6.80 -2.90
N PRO A 42 -0.42 -6.86 -4.05
CA PRO A 42 0.03 -8.11 -4.65
C PRO A 42 0.98 -8.88 -3.71
N VAL A 43 1.19 -10.16 -4.03
CA VAL A 43 2.06 -11.03 -3.24
C VAL A 43 3.52 -10.61 -3.42
N ASP A 44 4.15 -10.15 -2.35
CA ASP A 44 5.55 -9.74 -2.35
C ASP A 44 6.46 -10.99 -2.49
N PRO A 45 7.34 -11.10 -3.50
CA PRO A 45 8.28 -12.22 -3.63
C PRO A 45 9.40 -12.17 -2.58
N THR A 46 9.49 -11.09 -1.81
CA THR A 46 10.47 -10.90 -0.73
C THR A 46 9.78 -10.51 0.56
N ALA A 47 10.00 -11.25 1.65
CA ALA A 47 9.42 -10.97 2.96
C ALA A 47 10.26 -11.57 4.08
N SER A 48 10.01 -11.13 5.32
CA SER A 48 10.61 -11.79 6.50
C SER A 48 10.16 -13.25 6.58
N PRO A 49 11.02 -14.19 7.04
CA PRO A 49 10.73 -15.63 7.07
C PRO A 49 9.38 -16.00 7.72
N ALA A 50 8.97 -15.26 8.76
CA ALA A 50 7.69 -15.46 9.44
C ALA A 50 6.45 -15.31 8.52
N ASN A 51 6.56 -14.65 7.37
CA ASN A 51 5.46 -14.43 6.42
C ASN A 51 5.52 -15.35 5.18
N HIS A 52 6.57 -16.17 5.03
CA HIS A 52 6.77 -16.99 3.82
C HIS A 52 5.62 -17.97 3.59
N ALA A 53 5.22 -18.71 4.63
CA ALA A 53 4.11 -19.67 4.53
C ALA A 53 2.79 -19.00 4.12
N LEU A 54 2.52 -17.80 4.66
CA LEU A 54 1.34 -17.03 4.28
C LEU A 54 1.39 -16.62 2.81
N LEU A 55 2.50 -16.06 2.34
CA LEU A 55 2.61 -15.56 0.97
C LEU A 55 2.56 -16.69 -0.07
N LEU A 56 3.18 -17.85 0.23
CA LEU A 56 3.02 -19.06 -0.59
C LEU A 56 1.55 -19.50 -0.65
N SER A 57 0.82 -19.48 0.48
CA SER A 57 -0.61 -19.82 0.49
C SER A 57 -1.50 -18.82 -0.27
N LEU A 58 -1.01 -17.61 -0.53
CA LEU A 58 -1.68 -16.58 -1.33
C LEU A 58 -1.32 -16.66 -2.82
N GLY A 59 -0.42 -17.56 -3.22
CA GLY A 59 -0.12 -17.85 -4.61
C GLY A 59 1.22 -17.34 -5.12
N ALA A 60 2.17 -16.95 -4.25
CA ALA A 60 3.54 -16.78 -4.72
C ALA A 60 4.15 -18.11 -5.15
N ASP A 61 4.83 -18.11 -6.28
CA ASP A 61 5.61 -19.26 -6.76
C ASP A 61 6.90 -19.46 -5.93
N ALA A 62 7.49 -18.37 -5.44
CA ALA A 62 8.69 -18.38 -4.60
C ALA A 62 8.73 -17.15 -3.68
N ILE A 63 9.31 -17.32 -2.48
CA ILE A 63 9.52 -16.24 -1.51
C ILE A 63 10.95 -16.26 -0.98
N PHE A 64 11.57 -15.08 -0.90
CA PHE A 64 12.95 -14.90 -0.44
C PHE A 64 13.00 -14.00 0.80
N ASP A 65 13.95 -14.25 1.71
CA ASP A 65 14.22 -13.32 2.81
C ASP A 65 15.06 -12.14 2.30
N TYR A 66 14.47 -10.94 2.29
CA TYR A 66 15.18 -9.72 1.88
C TYR A 66 16.40 -9.38 2.75
N ARG A 67 16.54 -10.01 3.92
CA ARG A 67 17.73 -9.87 4.78
C ARG A 67 18.87 -10.81 4.39
N SER A 68 18.61 -11.83 3.57
CA SER A 68 19.64 -12.75 3.14
C SER A 68 20.65 -12.02 2.25
N PRO A 69 21.97 -12.13 2.47
CA PRO A 69 22.96 -11.51 1.59
C PRO A 69 22.90 -12.02 0.14
N THR A 70 22.24 -13.16 -0.09
CA THR A 70 22.11 -13.80 -1.41
C THR A 70 20.76 -13.57 -2.09
N TRP A 71 19.80 -12.87 -1.46
CA TRP A 71 18.41 -12.85 -1.94
C TRP A 71 18.26 -12.39 -3.40
N ILE A 72 19.11 -11.45 -3.86
CA ILE A 72 19.13 -10.99 -5.26
C ILE A 72 19.54 -12.12 -6.22
N ALA A 73 20.58 -12.86 -5.85
CA ALA A 73 21.04 -14.00 -6.63
C ALA A 73 20.00 -15.14 -6.63
N ASP A 74 19.37 -15.37 -5.48
CA ASP A 74 18.32 -16.39 -5.31
C ASP A 74 17.09 -16.05 -6.17
N VAL A 75 16.67 -14.78 -6.21
CA VAL A 75 15.60 -14.29 -7.09
C VAL A 75 15.96 -14.56 -8.56
N LYS A 76 17.17 -14.18 -9.00
CA LYS A 76 17.61 -14.43 -10.37
C LYS A 76 17.57 -15.92 -10.70
N ALA A 77 18.14 -16.76 -9.83
CA ALA A 77 18.22 -18.20 -10.03
C ALA A 77 16.84 -18.88 -10.13
N ALA A 78 15.84 -18.35 -9.44
CA ALA A 78 14.46 -18.88 -9.49
C ALA A 78 13.69 -18.50 -10.77
N THR A 79 14.17 -17.53 -11.55
CA THR A 79 13.54 -17.16 -12.82
C THR A 79 13.85 -18.16 -13.94
N ILE A 80 13.09 -18.09 -15.03
CA ILE A 80 13.31 -18.94 -16.21
C ILE A 80 14.75 -18.74 -16.71
N ASN A 81 15.50 -19.85 -16.77
CA ASN A 81 16.92 -19.88 -17.15
C ASN A 81 17.84 -19.03 -16.25
N GLY A 82 17.41 -18.68 -15.03
CA GLY A 82 18.25 -17.99 -14.05
C GLY A 82 18.61 -16.54 -14.42
N ARG A 83 17.88 -15.91 -15.35
CA ARG A 83 18.30 -14.65 -15.98
C ARG A 83 17.96 -13.40 -15.17
N GLY A 84 16.92 -13.46 -14.35
CA GLY A 84 16.38 -12.30 -13.63
C GLY A 84 14.96 -11.94 -14.07
N ILE A 85 14.46 -10.85 -13.52
CA ILE A 85 13.07 -10.39 -13.69
C ILE A 85 12.93 -9.40 -14.86
N ASP A 86 11.74 -9.36 -15.45
CA ASP A 86 11.35 -8.40 -16.50
C ASP A 86 10.65 -7.15 -15.93
N TYR A 87 9.95 -7.31 -14.81
CA TYR A 87 9.15 -6.28 -14.16
C TYR A 87 9.29 -6.36 -12.64
N ALA A 88 9.14 -5.22 -11.97
CA ALA A 88 9.09 -5.16 -10.52
C ALA A 88 8.05 -4.15 -10.02
N VAL A 89 7.49 -4.44 -8.85
CA VAL A 89 6.73 -3.48 -8.04
C VAL A 89 7.44 -3.37 -6.70
N ASP A 90 7.95 -2.19 -6.38
CA ASP A 90 8.59 -1.91 -5.10
C ASP A 90 7.54 -1.42 -4.10
N CYS A 91 7.01 -2.37 -3.32
CA CYS A 91 6.02 -2.11 -2.28
C CYS A 91 6.57 -1.35 -1.06
N ILE A 92 7.89 -1.14 -0.98
CA ILE A 92 8.54 -0.41 0.12
C ILE A 92 8.95 0.99 -0.34
N SER A 93 9.71 1.10 -1.43
CA SER A 93 10.20 2.36 -2.01
C SER A 93 10.89 3.27 -0.98
N GLU A 94 11.71 2.67 -0.12
CA GLU A 94 12.47 3.35 0.94
C GLU A 94 13.95 2.96 0.86
N ASP A 95 14.84 3.93 1.11
CA ASP A 95 16.29 3.74 1.17
C ASP A 95 16.85 2.99 -0.06
N ALA A 96 17.47 1.83 0.15
CA ALA A 96 18.11 1.06 -0.90
C ALA A 96 17.17 0.08 -1.64
N THR A 97 15.90 -0.06 -1.22
CA THR A 97 15.00 -1.11 -1.74
C THR A 97 14.86 -1.08 -3.26
N THR A 98 14.55 0.08 -3.83
CA THR A 98 14.43 0.27 -5.28
C THR A 98 15.75 -0.06 -6.01
N GLY A 99 16.88 0.38 -5.45
CA GLY A 99 18.21 0.09 -5.98
C GLY A 99 18.53 -1.40 -5.96
N GLN A 100 18.26 -2.09 -4.86
CA GLN A 100 18.48 -3.54 -4.74
C GLN A 100 17.58 -4.33 -5.69
N ILE A 101 16.30 -3.98 -5.79
CA ILE A 101 15.36 -4.63 -6.73
C ILE A 101 15.82 -4.44 -8.18
N SER A 102 16.35 -3.25 -8.53
CA SER A 102 16.89 -3.01 -9.88
C SER A 102 18.02 -3.98 -10.26
N GLN A 103 18.74 -4.54 -9.28
CA GLN A 103 19.79 -5.53 -9.52
C GLN A 103 19.24 -6.90 -9.89
N CYS A 104 17.96 -7.21 -9.62
CA CYS A 104 17.33 -8.49 -9.94
C CYS A 104 16.96 -8.63 -11.42
N PHE A 105 16.97 -7.54 -12.19
CA PHE A 105 16.52 -7.55 -13.58
C PHE A 105 17.49 -8.31 -14.49
N ILE A 106 16.95 -8.85 -15.59
CA ILE A 106 17.73 -9.44 -16.68
C ILE A 106 18.85 -8.51 -17.14
N GLU A 107 19.99 -9.09 -17.54
CA GLU A 107 21.15 -8.36 -18.07
C GLU A 107 21.25 -8.54 -19.60
N GLY A 108 21.74 -7.53 -20.32
CA GLY A 108 22.21 -7.70 -21.70
C GLY A 108 21.17 -7.76 -22.83
N GLU A 109 19.86 -7.71 -22.57
CA GLU A 109 18.86 -7.54 -23.66
C GLU A 109 18.70 -6.05 -24.01
N ALA A 110 19.31 -5.64 -25.13
CA ALA A 110 19.18 -4.30 -25.69
C ALA A 110 17.78 -4.10 -26.28
N GLY A 111 17.08 -3.04 -25.84
CA GLY A 111 15.84 -2.57 -26.47
C GLY A 111 14.54 -2.73 -25.66
N ALA A 112 14.54 -3.54 -24.58
CA ALA A 112 13.42 -3.58 -23.65
C ALA A 112 13.66 -2.62 -22.48
N GLU A 113 12.79 -1.63 -22.32
CA GLU A 113 12.81 -0.72 -21.17
C GLU A 113 12.41 -1.49 -19.91
N LYS A 114 13.35 -1.61 -18.96
CA LYS A 114 13.13 -2.33 -17.70
C LYS A 114 12.46 -1.39 -16.72
N ARG A 115 11.31 -1.76 -16.18
CA ARG A 115 10.47 -0.84 -15.42
C ARG A 115 10.22 -1.36 -14.01
N ILE A 116 10.40 -0.49 -13.04
CA ILE A 116 10.04 -0.72 -11.63
C ILE A 116 8.95 0.26 -11.20
N ALA A 117 7.77 -0.24 -10.84
CA ALA A 117 6.74 0.61 -10.26
C ALA A 117 7.09 0.92 -8.80
N VAL A 118 7.21 2.20 -8.45
CA VAL A 118 7.51 2.66 -7.09
C VAL A 118 6.30 3.33 -6.45
N ILE A 119 6.04 3.00 -5.18
CA ILE A 119 4.89 3.55 -4.42
C ILE A 119 5.24 4.92 -3.82
N ARG A 120 6.51 5.20 -3.52
CA ARG A 120 6.97 6.49 -2.99
C ARG A 120 7.82 7.23 -4.02
N LYS A 121 7.64 8.55 -4.10
CA LYS A 121 8.34 9.40 -5.08
C LYS A 121 9.80 9.70 -4.72
N VAL A 122 10.13 9.91 -3.43
CA VAL A 122 11.42 10.51 -3.00
C VAL A 122 12.01 9.91 -1.73
N ALA A 123 11.55 8.72 -1.30
CA ALA A 123 12.01 8.10 -0.05
C ALA A 123 13.13 7.06 -0.24
N TRP A 124 13.58 6.86 -1.48
CA TRP A 124 14.59 5.89 -1.89
C TRP A 124 15.75 6.59 -2.61
N ASP A 125 16.91 5.94 -2.63
CA ASP A 125 18.12 6.46 -3.25
C ASP A 125 18.18 6.08 -4.73
N ALA A 126 17.89 7.07 -5.58
CA ALA A 126 17.93 6.89 -7.03
C ALA A 126 19.32 6.61 -7.59
N SER A 127 20.39 6.96 -6.87
CA SER A 127 21.76 6.68 -7.30
C SER A 127 22.13 5.19 -7.25
N LEU A 128 21.35 4.39 -6.51
CA LEU A 128 21.54 2.94 -6.40
C LEU A 128 20.82 2.16 -7.50
N VAL A 129 19.99 2.83 -8.32
CA VAL A 129 19.24 2.19 -9.40
C VAL A 129 20.15 1.93 -10.58
N ARG A 130 20.11 0.70 -11.11
CA ARG A 130 20.84 0.30 -12.31
C ARG A 130 20.45 1.20 -13.49
N ALA A 131 21.44 1.66 -14.25
CA ALA A 131 21.26 2.72 -15.26
C ALA A 131 20.25 2.39 -16.38
N ASP A 132 19.99 1.10 -16.65
CA ASP A 132 19.05 0.62 -17.66
C ASP A 132 17.66 0.26 -17.09
N VAL A 133 17.41 0.56 -15.81
CA VAL A 133 16.12 0.35 -15.13
C VAL A 133 15.47 1.71 -14.86
N VAL A 134 14.21 1.85 -15.27
CA VAL A 134 13.42 3.08 -15.19
C VAL A 134 12.36 2.95 -14.09
N PRO A 135 12.48 3.72 -13.00
CA PRO A 135 11.44 3.82 -11.99
C PRO A 135 10.20 4.57 -12.49
N LEU A 136 9.03 3.99 -12.28
CA LEU A 136 7.73 4.55 -12.64
C LEU A 136 6.96 4.89 -11.38
N TYR A 137 6.74 6.18 -11.16
CA TYR A 137 5.90 6.65 -10.06
C TYR A 137 4.48 6.91 -10.55
N GLY A 138 3.51 6.14 -10.01
CA GLY A 138 2.09 6.34 -10.27
C GLY A 138 1.37 6.84 -9.02
N ALA A 139 0.89 8.08 -9.03
CA ALA A 139 0.01 8.55 -7.96
C ALA A 139 -1.42 8.02 -8.18
N ALA A 140 -1.96 7.25 -7.23
CA ALA A 140 -3.30 6.65 -7.33
C ALA A 140 -4.41 7.67 -7.64
N TRP A 141 -4.23 8.90 -7.16
CA TRP A 141 -5.12 10.03 -7.38
C TRP A 141 -5.30 10.43 -8.86
N THR A 142 -4.37 10.07 -9.74
CA THR A 142 -4.51 10.32 -11.19
C THR A 142 -5.70 9.61 -11.81
N GLY A 143 -6.17 8.50 -11.22
CA GLY A 143 -7.41 7.82 -11.63
C GLY A 143 -8.68 8.65 -11.43
N LEU A 144 -8.61 9.77 -10.69
CA LEU A 144 -9.71 10.73 -10.57
C LEU A 144 -9.93 11.52 -11.87
N GLY A 145 -8.91 11.67 -12.73
CA GLY A 145 -9.03 12.45 -13.97
C GLY A 145 -9.12 13.95 -13.75
N HIS A 146 -8.59 14.44 -12.63
CA HIS A 146 -8.54 15.86 -12.28
C HIS A 146 -7.12 16.30 -11.98
N ASP A 147 -6.85 17.58 -12.16
CA ASP A 147 -5.65 18.22 -11.65
C ASP A 147 -5.61 18.08 -10.12
N ILE A 148 -4.49 17.60 -9.59
CA ILE A 148 -4.28 17.43 -8.15
C ILE A 148 -2.98 18.12 -7.74
N VAL A 149 -2.99 18.72 -6.56
CA VAL A 149 -1.77 19.14 -5.88
C VAL A 149 -1.39 18.05 -4.89
N TYR A 150 -0.31 17.34 -5.16
CA TYR A 150 0.17 16.25 -4.33
C TYR A 150 1.66 16.39 -4.06
N ASN A 151 2.07 16.32 -2.78
CA ASN A 151 3.45 16.56 -2.33
C ASN A 151 4.03 17.88 -2.87
N GLY A 152 3.21 18.94 -2.91
CA GLY A 152 3.64 20.28 -3.36
C GLY A 152 3.83 20.42 -4.87
N ALA A 153 3.52 19.39 -5.67
CA ALA A 153 3.59 19.43 -7.12
C ALA A 153 2.19 19.26 -7.74
N LEU A 154 1.95 19.98 -8.85
CA LEU A 154 0.80 19.72 -9.70
C LEU A 154 1.02 18.39 -10.42
N VAL A 155 0.04 17.49 -10.32
CA VAL A 155 -0.08 16.32 -11.19
C VAL A 155 -1.32 16.58 -12.06
N PRO A 156 -1.16 16.73 -13.39
CA PRO A 156 -2.28 17.08 -14.26
C PRO A 156 -3.28 15.93 -14.37
N ALA A 157 -4.50 16.27 -14.77
CA ALA A 157 -5.52 15.31 -15.16
C ALA A 157 -5.01 14.40 -16.28
N ASP A 158 -5.19 13.09 -16.11
CA ASP A 158 -4.84 12.09 -17.12
C ASP A 158 -6.10 11.31 -17.55
N PRO A 159 -6.60 11.52 -18.78
CA PRO A 159 -7.80 10.84 -19.27
C PRO A 159 -7.61 9.33 -19.44
N ILE A 160 -6.38 8.85 -19.68
CA ILE A 160 -6.08 7.42 -19.80
C ILE A 160 -6.17 6.77 -18.43
N HIS A 161 -5.57 7.39 -17.41
CA HIS A 161 -5.66 6.88 -16.04
C HIS A 161 -7.10 6.90 -15.52
N ARG A 162 -7.87 7.94 -15.87
CA ARG A 162 -9.31 8.01 -15.56
C ARG A 162 -10.07 6.88 -16.21
N ALA A 163 -9.89 6.65 -17.51
CA ALA A 163 -10.57 5.58 -18.23
C ALA A 163 -10.23 4.21 -17.61
N PHE A 164 -8.96 3.95 -17.32
CA PHE A 164 -8.53 2.74 -16.63
C PHE A 164 -9.19 2.58 -15.26
N ALA A 165 -9.18 3.61 -14.43
CA ALA A 165 -9.78 3.56 -13.09
C ALA A 165 -11.29 3.27 -13.14
N VAL A 166 -12.01 3.82 -14.13
CA VAL A 166 -13.42 3.54 -14.35
C VAL A 166 -13.65 2.06 -14.69
N GLU A 167 -12.90 1.51 -15.65
CA GLU A 167 -13.04 0.10 -16.03
C GLU A 167 -12.59 -0.85 -14.91
N PHE A 168 -11.53 -0.50 -14.18
CA PHE A 168 -11.07 -1.26 -13.01
C PHE A 168 -12.14 -1.30 -11.91
N CYS A 169 -12.76 -0.16 -11.58
CA CYS A 169 -13.85 -0.11 -10.59
C CYS A 169 -15.10 -0.87 -11.06
N LYS A 170 -15.44 -0.84 -12.35
CA LYS A 170 -16.52 -1.65 -12.92
C LYS A 170 -16.23 -3.14 -12.77
N TRP A 171 -15.02 -3.56 -13.12
CA TRP A 171 -14.57 -4.94 -12.96
C TRP A 171 -14.64 -5.38 -11.49
N LEU A 172 -14.09 -4.59 -10.55
CA LEU A 172 -14.20 -4.85 -9.11
C LEU A 172 -15.66 -4.98 -8.65
N SER A 173 -16.55 -4.14 -9.16
CA SER A 173 -17.98 -4.13 -8.78
C SER A 173 -18.78 -5.28 -9.40
N SER A 174 -18.23 -5.98 -10.40
CA SER A 174 -18.89 -7.13 -11.03
C SER A 174 -18.88 -8.41 -10.15
N PHE A 175 -18.23 -8.37 -8.98
CA PHE A 175 -18.18 -9.48 -8.03
C PHE A 175 -19.12 -9.23 -6.83
N PRO A 176 -20.36 -9.75 -6.86
CA PRO A 176 -21.39 -9.42 -5.86
C PRO A 176 -21.17 -10.00 -4.46
N SER A 177 -20.32 -11.02 -4.31
CA SER A 177 -19.98 -11.63 -2.99
C SER A 177 -18.68 -12.43 -3.01
N ASP A 178 -18.36 -13.06 -4.15
CA ASP A 178 -17.22 -13.96 -4.29
C ASP A 178 -16.10 -13.29 -5.10
N PHE A 179 -15.42 -12.33 -4.48
CA PHE A 179 -14.23 -11.74 -5.08
C PHE A 179 -13.10 -12.78 -5.13
N PRO A 180 -12.43 -12.99 -6.27
CA PRO A 180 -11.43 -14.06 -6.44
C PRO A 180 -10.14 -13.83 -5.64
N VAL A 181 -10.02 -12.71 -4.93
CA VAL A 181 -8.87 -12.39 -4.07
C VAL A 181 -9.32 -12.35 -2.62
N LYS A 182 -8.67 -13.17 -1.78
CA LYS A 182 -8.89 -13.15 -0.33
C LYS A 182 -8.42 -11.82 0.24
N ALA A 183 -9.23 -11.20 1.09
CA ALA A 183 -8.83 -10.00 1.82
C ALA A 183 -7.71 -10.30 2.84
N ASN A 184 -6.95 -9.26 3.22
CA ASN A 184 -5.96 -9.34 4.30
C ASN A 184 -6.66 -9.82 5.58
N PRO A 185 -5.97 -10.60 6.44
CA PRO A 185 -6.42 -10.87 7.80
C PRO A 185 -6.89 -9.60 8.50
N VAL A 186 -8.01 -9.69 9.21
CA VAL A 186 -8.57 -8.57 9.96
C VAL A 186 -8.13 -8.67 11.41
N ARG A 187 -7.53 -7.59 11.92
CA ARG A 187 -7.36 -7.36 13.35
C ARG A 187 -8.50 -6.48 13.82
N LEU A 188 -9.43 -7.07 14.56
CA LEU A 188 -10.49 -6.31 15.21
C LEU A 188 -9.89 -5.54 16.41
N MET A 189 -9.82 -4.23 16.27
CA MET A 189 -9.30 -3.33 17.30
C MET A 189 -10.38 -3.02 18.34
N PRO A 190 -10.02 -2.85 19.63
CA PRO A 190 -10.98 -2.47 20.65
C PRO A 190 -11.48 -1.04 20.43
N GLY A 191 -12.72 -0.79 20.88
CA GLY A 191 -13.40 0.49 20.74
C GLY A 191 -13.92 0.76 19.32
N GLY A 192 -14.24 2.02 19.07
CA GLY A 192 -14.73 2.54 17.81
C GLY A 192 -13.79 3.60 17.23
N LEU A 193 -14.39 4.60 16.61
CA LEU A 193 -13.65 5.68 15.96
C LEU A 193 -12.66 6.36 16.91
N GLU A 194 -13.03 6.52 18.19
CA GLU A 194 -12.25 7.20 19.24
C GLU A 194 -10.87 6.58 19.48
N ARG A 195 -10.69 5.30 19.11
CA ARG A 195 -9.44 4.58 19.26
C ARG A 195 -8.56 4.59 18.00
N ILE A 196 -9.04 5.09 16.86
CA ILE A 196 -8.26 5.11 15.60
C ILE A 196 -6.97 5.93 15.76
N VAL A 197 -7.05 7.09 16.40
CA VAL A 197 -5.89 7.97 16.55
C VAL A 197 -4.91 7.40 17.58
N GLY A 198 -5.41 7.02 18.76
CA GLY A 198 -4.57 6.55 19.86
C GLY A 198 -3.96 5.16 19.64
N ASP A 199 -4.65 4.28 18.91
CA ASP A 199 -4.18 2.91 18.65
C ASP A 199 -3.80 2.72 17.19
N GLY A 200 -4.70 3.00 16.24
CA GLY A 200 -4.50 2.69 14.83
C GLY A 200 -3.33 3.46 14.20
N PHE A 201 -3.31 4.79 14.36
CA PHE A 201 -2.21 5.62 13.86
C PHE A 201 -0.92 5.40 14.65
N ALA A 202 -1.00 5.11 15.95
CA ALA A 202 0.17 4.76 16.74
C ALA A 202 0.84 3.48 16.23
N LEU A 203 0.05 2.46 15.83
CA LEU A 203 0.58 1.21 15.29
C LEU A 203 1.11 1.33 13.87
N ILE A 204 0.40 2.04 12.99
CA ILE A 204 0.81 2.21 11.60
C ILE A 204 1.98 3.19 11.51
N GLY A 205 2.06 4.17 12.41
CA GLY A 205 3.11 5.18 12.44
C GLY A 205 3.06 6.15 11.24
N SER A 206 3.80 7.25 11.35
CA SER A 206 3.94 8.27 10.30
C SER A 206 5.26 8.19 9.52
N GLY A 207 6.17 7.30 9.95
CA GLY A 207 7.53 7.17 9.42
C GLY A 207 7.73 5.98 8.49
N LYS A 208 9.00 5.64 8.26
CA LYS A 208 9.43 4.47 7.50
C LYS A 208 8.92 3.18 8.12
N VAL A 209 8.70 2.15 7.31
CA VAL A 209 8.26 0.84 7.81
C VAL A 209 9.29 0.27 8.79
N ALA A 210 10.58 0.43 8.48
CA ALA A 210 11.70 -0.03 9.31
C ALA A 210 11.79 0.66 10.69
N ASP A 211 11.19 1.84 10.86
CA ASP A 211 11.26 2.59 12.12
C ASP A 211 10.08 2.32 13.05
N ARG A 212 9.05 1.61 12.59
CA ARG A 212 7.83 1.34 13.38
C ARG A 212 8.12 0.55 14.65
N GLU A 213 9.01 -0.44 14.59
CA GLU A 213 9.34 -1.30 15.73
C GLU A 213 10.04 -0.53 16.86
N LYS A 214 10.82 0.50 16.53
CA LYS A 214 11.59 1.28 17.51
C LYS A 214 10.69 2.12 18.44
N HIS A 215 9.41 2.31 18.07
CA HIS A 215 8.47 3.18 18.77
C HIS A 215 7.36 2.41 19.50
N GLN A 216 7.42 1.07 19.53
CA GLN A 216 6.38 0.24 20.12
C GLN A 216 6.62 0.03 21.63
N VAL A 217 6.02 0.91 22.44
CA VAL A 217 6.19 0.94 23.92
C VAL A 217 4.98 0.33 24.65
N ARG A 218 4.03 -0.25 23.92
CA ARG A 218 2.72 -0.69 24.45
C ARG A 218 2.61 -2.22 24.44
N SER A 219 2.11 -2.78 25.55
CA SER A 219 2.11 -4.22 25.83
C SER A 219 0.78 -4.92 25.53
N GLU A 220 -0.29 -4.15 25.26
CA GLU A 220 -1.61 -4.69 24.99
C GLU A 220 -1.61 -5.59 23.74
N ALA A 221 -2.38 -6.68 23.75
CA ALA A 221 -2.39 -7.67 22.66
C ALA A 221 -2.75 -7.06 21.29
N HIS A 222 -3.71 -6.14 21.23
CA HIS A 222 -4.08 -5.44 19.99
C HIS A 222 -3.01 -4.44 19.52
N MET A 223 -2.10 -4.05 20.42
CA MET A 223 -0.99 -3.14 20.15
C MET A 223 0.30 -3.86 19.76
N GLN A 224 0.27 -5.18 19.50
CA GLN A 224 1.40 -5.91 18.95
C GLN A 224 1.70 -5.48 17.49
N LYS A 225 2.89 -5.78 16.98
CA LYS A 225 3.29 -5.42 15.61
C LYS A 225 2.26 -5.90 14.59
N ILE A 226 1.97 -5.06 13.60
CA ILE A 226 1.09 -5.40 12.47
C ILE A 226 1.89 -6.18 11.43
N SER A 227 1.36 -7.31 10.95
CA SER A 227 1.95 -8.06 9.83
C SER A 227 0.87 -8.47 8.84
N ALA A 228 0.80 -7.79 7.71
CA ALA A 228 -0.16 -8.04 6.63
C ALA A 228 -1.65 -8.02 7.05
N GLU A 229 -1.99 -7.32 8.15
CA GLU A 229 -3.36 -7.23 8.67
C GLU A 229 -4.02 -5.88 8.34
N LYS A 230 -5.35 -5.88 8.28
CA LYS A 230 -6.19 -4.68 8.29
C LYS A 230 -6.70 -4.41 9.70
N LEU A 231 -6.47 -3.20 10.21
CA LEU A 231 -7.07 -2.73 11.45
C LEU A 231 -8.53 -2.37 11.19
N VAL A 232 -9.45 -3.00 11.92
CA VAL A 232 -10.89 -2.77 11.79
C VAL A 232 -11.46 -2.35 13.14
N TYR A 233 -12.27 -1.31 13.14
CA TYR A 233 -13.01 -0.81 14.31
C TYR A 233 -14.51 -0.95 14.07
N ARG A 234 -15.27 -1.29 15.11
CA ARG A 234 -16.74 -1.31 15.00
C ARG A 234 -17.28 0.10 15.18
N ILE A 235 -18.10 0.54 14.23
CA ILE A 235 -18.81 1.82 14.33
C ILE A 235 -20.23 1.52 14.81
N GLY A 236 -20.61 2.05 15.97
CA GLY A 236 -22.01 2.02 16.44
C GLY A 236 -22.42 0.91 17.39
N GLN A 237 -21.51 0.07 17.90
CA GLN A 237 -21.78 -0.70 19.13
C GLN A 237 -21.16 0.04 20.31
N ILE A 238 -21.89 1.04 20.79
CA ILE A 238 -21.70 1.58 22.14
C ILE A 238 -22.30 0.50 23.07
N ALA A 239 -21.52 0.03 24.03
CA ALA A 239 -22.03 -0.79 25.14
C ALA A 239 -22.98 0.05 26.02
#